data_AF-A0A821MXJ4-F1
#
_entry.id   AF-A0A821MXJ4-F1
#
_cell.length_a   1.000
_cell.length_b   1.000
_cell.length_c   1.000
_cell.angle_alpha   90.00
_cell.angle_beta   90.00
_cell.angle_gamma   90.00
#
_symmetry.space_group_name_H-M   'P 1'
#
loop_
_entity.id
_entity.type
_entity.pdbx_description
1 polymer ?
#
loop_
_entity_poly.entity_id
_entity_poly.type
_entity_poly.pdbx_seq_one_letter_code
_entity_poly.pdbx_strand_id
1 'polypeptide(L)'
;PIKHINEHYASYSCFSTLTPNGCGLKFAAEASTPYLFAISRKEDDEETLWVALRGTTNMNDVLTDLTINPTLTSSGMVHRGFSKRASELPYATLINEFNNNRNYAKRLIFTGHSLGGSAAHLCTIFNLANKSYKENPTLYSIAFGSPFIGDRTVAEDLIRKNFNNHFLTIINQSD
;
A
#
# COMPACT_ATOMS: atom_id res chain seq x y z
N PRO A 1 -14.76 -24.21 -5.06
CA PRO A 1 -15.92 -23.30 -4.99
C PRO A 1 -15.89 -22.43 -3.72
N ILE A 2 -15.40 -21.18 -3.83
CA ILE A 2 -15.33 -20.25 -2.70
C ILE A 2 -16.57 -19.35 -2.77
N LYS A 3 -17.59 -19.64 -1.95
CA LYS A 3 -18.95 -19.08 -2.06
C LYS A 3 -19.27 -17.89 -1.13
N HIS A 4 -18.31 -17.32 -0.39
CA HIS A 4 -18.65 -16.45 0.76
C HIS A 4 -18.10 -15.01 0.76
N ILE A 5 -17.67 -14.44 -0.37
CA ILE A 5 -17.19 -13.03 -0.41
C ILE A 5 -18.17 -12.10 -1.17
N ASN A 6 -19.33 -12.58 -1.59
CA ASN A 6 -20.24 -11.81 -2.45
C ASN A 6 -21.05 -10.71 -1.73
N GLU A 7 -21.14 -10.69 -0.40
CA GLU A 7 -22.10 -9.80 0.29
C GLU A 7 -21.50 -8.45 0.74
N HIS A 8 -20.18 -8.34 0.93
CA HIS A 8 -19.55 -7.09 1.41
C HIS A 8 -18.96 -6.19 0.32
N TYR A 9 -18.81 -6.70 -0.92
CA TYR A 9 -18.25 -5.96 -2.05
C TYR A 9 -19.31 -5.47 -3.04
N ALA A 10 -20.58 -5.35 -2.63
CA ALA A 10 -21.68 -4.99 -3.53
C ALA A 10 -21.50 -3.63 -4.25
N SER A 11 -20.65 -2.73 -3.73
CA SER A 11 -20.29 -1.45 -4.37
C SER A 11 -19.01 -1.50 -5.23
N TYR A 12 -18.27 -2.61 -5.24
CA TYR A 12 -17.00 -2.77 -5.95
C TYR A 12 -17.19 -3.77 -7.11
N SER A 13 -16.66 -3.45 -8.29
CA SER A 13 -16.61 -4.44 -9.37
C SER A 13 -15.57 -5.50 -9.02
N CYS A 14 -16.03 -6.71 -8.65
CA CYS A 14 -15.16 -7.83 -8.32
C CYS A 14 -14.86 -8.64 -9.58
N PHE A 15 -13.58 -8.72 -9.96
CA PHE A 15 -13.11 -9.56 -11.05
C PHE A 15 -12.18 -10.63 -10.47
N SER A 16 -12.45 -11.90 -10.82
CA SER A 16 -11.61 -13.03 -10.41
C SER A 16 -11.10 -13.77 -11.63
N THR A 17 -9.78 -13.96 -11.69
CA THR A 17 -9.14 -14.84 -12.68
C THR A 17 -8.41 -15.93 -11.92
N LEU A 18 -8.76 -17.19 -12.21
CA LEU A 18 -8.06 -18.37 -11.70
C LEU A 18 -7.17 -18.90 -12.81
N THR A 19 -5.89 -19.08 -12.53
CA THR A 19 -5.00 -19.85 -13.40
C THR A 19 -5.26 -21.35 -13.19
N PRO A 20 -4.92 -22.21 -14.17
CA PRO A 20 -5.10 -23.67 -14.06
C PRO A 20 -4.45 -24.30 -12.83
N ASN A 21 -3.43 -23.66 -12.25
CA ASN A 21 -2.67 -24.16 -11.10
C ASN A 21 -3.23 -23.71 -9.74
N GLY A 22 -4.41 -23.07 -9.69
CA GLY A 22 -5.00 -22.60 -8.43
C GLY A 22 -4.46 -21.25 -7.93
N CYS A 23 -3.44 -20.69 -8.60
CA CYS A 23 -3.03 -19.30 -8.40
C CYS A 23 -4.12 -18.38 -8.94
N GLY A 24 -4.66 -17.50 -8.09
CA GLY A 24 -5.81 -16.66 -8.40
C GLY A 24 -5.57 -15.22 -8.01
N LEU A 25 -6.06 -14.30 -8.83
CA LEU A 25 -6.05 -12.87 -8.55
C LEU A 25 -7.49 -12.38 -8.49
N LYS A 26 -7.84 -11.77 -7.36
CA LYS A 26 -9.13 -11.11 -7.15
C LYS A 26 -8.90 -9.62 -6.97
N PHE A 27 -9.69 -8.81 -7.65
CA PHE A 27 -9.62 -7.34 -7.57
C PHE A 27 -10.91 -6.78 -7.02
N ALA A 28 -10.82 -5.77 -6.17
CA ALA A 28 -11.93 -4.91 -5.79
C ALA A 28 -11.54 -3.46 -6.10
N ALA A 29 -12.24 -2.88 -7.08
CA ALA A 29 -12.06 -1.49 -7.52
C ALA A 29 -13.39 -0.76 -7.48
N GLU A 30 -13.38 0.48 -6.99
CA GLU A 30 -14.48 1.42 -7.14
C GLU A 30 -13.99 2.51 -8.09
N ALA A 31 -14.78 2.85 -9.11
CA ALA A 31 -14.31 3.63 -10.27
C ALA A 31 -13.81 5.05 -9.93
N SER A 32 -14.03 5.52 -8.70
CA SER A 32 -13.67 6.86 -8.21
C SER A 32 -12.57 6.87 -7.14
N THR A 33 -12.07 5.72 -6.67
CA THR A 33 -11.11 5.69 -5.56
C THR A 33 -9.66 5.88 -6.02
N PRO A 34 -8.82 6.63 -5.26
CA PRO A 34 -7.40 6.79 -5.56
C PRO A 34 -6.56 5.56 -5.18
N TYR A 35 -7.20 4.41 -4.92
CA TYR A 35 -6.57 3.16 -4.54
C TYR A 35 -7.35 1.95 -5.06
N LEU A 36 -6.67 0.82 -5.16
CA LEU A 36 -7.17 -0.48 -5.59
C LEU A 36 -6.73 -1.56 -4.59
N PHE A 37 -7.63 -2.49 -4.28
CA PHE A 37 -7.31 -3.68 -3.49
C PHE A 37 -7.23 -4.91 -4.40
N ALA A 38 -6.22 -5.74 -4.18
CA ALA A 38 -6.12 -7.04 -4.83
C ALA A 38 -5.64 -8.11 -3.85
N ILE A 39 -6.16 -9.33 -3.99
CA ILE A 39 -5.67 -10.49 -3.24
C ILE A 39 -5.05 -11.46 -4.25
N SER A 40 -3.78 -11.80 -4.01
CA SER A 40 -3.09 -12.86 -4.74
C SER A 40 -2.82 -14.03 -3.81
N ARG A 41 -2.96 -15.25 -4.30
CA ARG A 41 -2.59 -16.48 -3.58
C ARG A 41 -1.45 -17.19 -4.32
N LYS A 42 -0.38 -17.54 -3.60
CA LYS A 42 0.71 -18.37 -4.13
C LYS A 42 0.40 -19.86 -3.90
N GLU A 43 1.09 -20.75 -4.63
CA GLU A 43 0.89 -22.21 -4.57
C GLU A 43 1.07 -22.83 -3.17
N ASP A 44 1.75 -22.14 -2.25
CA ASP A 44 1.93 -22.52 -0.84
C ASP A 44 0.77 -22.05 0.08
N ASP A 45 -0.36 -21.66 -0.49
CA ASP A 45 -1.55 -21.09 0.18
C ASP A 45 -1.27 -19.77 0.94
N GLU A 46 -0.14 -19.10 0.68
CA GLU A 46 0.11 -17.78 1.24
C GLU A 46 -0.62 -16.69 0.46
N GLU A 47 -1.61 -16.08 1.11
CA GLU A 47 -2.32 -14.93 0.57
C GLU A 47 -1.54 -13.64 0.81
N THR A 48 -1.59 -12.74 -0.17
CA THR A 48 -1.02 -11.39 -0.09
C THR A 48 -2.10 -10.40 -0.45
N LEU A 49 -2.35 -9.45 0.46
CA LEU A 49 -3.21 -8.31 0.20
C LEU A 49 -2.35 -7.18 -0.39
N TRP A 50 -2.69 -6.78 -1.59
CA TRP A 50 -2.08 -5.67 -2.30
C TRP A 50 -2.98 -4.44 -2.20
N VAL A 51 -2.37 -3.30 -1.89
CA VAL A 51 -3.00 -1.99 -1.87
C VAL A 51 -2.24 -1.11 -2.85
N ALA A 52 -2.77 -0.95 -4.05
CA ALA A 52 -2.16 -0.09 -5.05
C ALA A 52 -2.72 1.32 -4.94
N LEU A 53 -1.86 2.32 -4.74
CA LEU A 53 -2.23 3.73 -4.69
C LEU A 53 -1.97 4.38 -6.04
N ARG A 54 -2.97 5.12 -6.52
CA ARG A 54 -2.92 5.83 -7.79
C ARG A 54 -1.97 7.02 -7.67
N GLY A 55 -1.02 7.10 -8.60
CA GLY A 55 -0.21 8.30 -8.83
C GLY A 55 -0.99 9.40 -9.56
N THR A 56 -0.34 10.53 -9.80
CA THR A 56 -0.90 11.60 -10.64
C THR A 56 -0.59 11.32 -12.11
N THR A 57 -1.53 11.62 -13.01
CA THR A 57 -1.33 11.45 -14.46
C THR A 57 -0.45 12.53 -15.09
N ASN A 58 -0.28 13.67 -14.40
CA ASN A 58 0.65 14.72 -14.78
C ASN A 58 1.87 14.73 -13.84
N MET A 59 2.94 14.06 -14.26
CA MET A 59 4.17 13.96 -13.48
C MET A 59 4.96 15.27 -13.43
N ASN A 60 4.83 16.12 -14.45
CA ASN A 60 5.44 17.45 -14.46
C ASN A 60 4.81 18.33 -13.37
N ASP A 61 3.49 18.24 -13.20
CA ASP A 61 2.82 18.92 -12.09
C ASP A 61 3.29 18.35 -10.75
N VAL A 62 3.44 17.04 -10.59
CA VAL A 62 3.97 16.48 -9.33
C VAL A 62 5.35 17.06 -9.00
N LEU A 63 6.26 17.11 -9.97
CA LEU A 63 7.60 17.63 -9.75
C LEU A 63 7.61 19.13 -9.42
N THR A 64 6.63 19.88 -9.93
CA THR A 64 6.52 21.35 -9.78
C THR A 64 5.69 21.75 -8.55
N ASP A 65 4.62 21.01 -8.23
CA ASP A 65 3.71 21.16 -7.08
C ASP A 65 4.21 20.42 -5.82
N LEU A 66 5.39 19.82 -5.87
CA LEU A 66 6.24 19.54 -4.70
C LEU A 66 6.64 20.85 -3.99
N THR A 67 5.69 21.74 -3.72
CA THR A 67 5.79 22.76 -2.70
C THR A 67 6.05 22.01 -1.40
N ILE A 68 7.35 21.89 -1.08
CA ILE A 68 7.94 21.11 0.01
C ILE A 68 7.44 21.69 1.33
N ASN A 69 6.18 21.40 1.66
CA ASN A 69 5.58 21.70 2.92
C ASN A 69 5.76 20.43 3.74
N PRO A 70 6.79 20.34 4.58
CA PRO A 70 6.96 19.18 5.42
C PRO A 70 5.91 19.19 6.54
N THR A 71 5.57 18.01 7.04
CA THR A 71 4.73 17.82 8.22
C THR A 71 5.41 16.85 9.16
N LEU A 72 5.30 17.12 10.47
CA LEU A 72 5.94 16.31 11.49
C LEU A 72 5.11 15.05 11.75
N THR A 73 5.79 13.90 11.78
CA THR A 73 5.25 12.59 12.15
C THR A 73 6.04 11.99 13.30
N SER A 74 5.59 10.86 13.85
CA SER A 74 6.34 10.12 14.87
C SER A 74 7.70 9.59 14.39
N SER A 75 7.92 9.53 13.08
CA SER A 75 9.18 9.09 12.46
C SER A 75 10.05 10.25 11.94
N GLY A 76 9.58 11.50 11.99
CA GLY A 76 10.32 12.66 11.45
C GLY A 76 9.48 13.50 10.48
N MET A 77 10.15 14.36 9.71
CA MET A 77 9.48 15.26 8.76
C MET A 77 9.22 14.55 7.43
N VAL A 78 7.97 14.54 6.98
CA VAL A 78 7.55 13.95 5.70
C VAL A 78 6.85 14.98 4.82
N HIS A 79 6.78 14.72 3.51
CA HIS A 79 6.06 15.61 2.60
C HIS A 79 4.54 15.61 2.90
N ARG A 80 3.97 16.79 3.20
CA ARG A 80 2.55 16.93 3.63
C ARG A 80 1.57 16.36 2.61
N GLY A 81 1.82 16.56 1.31
CA GLY A 81 0.96 16.06 0.25
C GLY A 81 0.87 14.53 0.24
N PHE A 82 2.01 13.85 0.42
CA PHE A 82 2.07 12.40 0.45
C PHE A 82 1.46 11.85 1.74
N SER A 83 1.72 12.51 2.87
CA SER A 83 1.11 12.16 4.16
C SER A 83 -0.41 12.23 4.09
N LYS A 84 -0.96 13.30 3.51
CA LYS A 84 -2.41 13.46 3.33
C LYS A 84 -2.99 12.28 2.53
N ARG A 85 -2.38 11.93 1.40
CA ARG A 85 -2.81 10.79 0.57
C ARG A 85 -2.71 9.45 1.30
N ALA A 86 -1.66 9.24 2.07
CA ALA A 86 -1.52 8.04 2.89
C ALA A 86 -2.60 7.96 3.99
N SER A 87 -3.04 9.08 4.54
CA SER A 87 -4.12 9.15 5.53
C SER A 87 -5.53 8.98 4.95
N GLU A 88 -5.71 9.17 3.65
CA GLU A 88 -7.00 9.00 2.95
C GLU A 88 -7.36 7.52 2.71
N LEU A 89 -6.43 6.58 2.95
CA LEU A 89 -6.75 5.15 2.87
C LEU A 89 -7.77 4.75 3.95
N PRO A 90 -8.77 3.92 3.61
CA PRO A 90 -9.77 3.44 4.55
C PRO A 90 -9.17 2.32 5.43
N TYR A 91 -8.28 2.69 6.36
CA TYR A 91 -7.54 1.72 7.17
C TYR A 91 -8.44 0.81 8.01
N ALA A 92 -9.56 1.32 8.53
CA ALA A 92 -10.51 0.51 9.29
C ALA A 92 -11.11 -0.61 8.42
N THR A 93 -11.55 -0.28 7.20
CA THR A 93 -12.04 -1.26 6.22
C THR A 93 -10.95 -2.25 5.85
N LEU A 94 -9.74 -1.78 5.56
CA LEU A 94 -8.58 -2.62 5.24
C LEU A 94 -8.25 -3.61 6.37
N ILE A 95 -8.21 -3.14 7.61
CA ILE A 95 -7.94 -3.97 8.80
C ILE A 95 -9.06 -5.00 8.99
N ASN A 96 -10.33 -4.58 8.83
CA ASN A 96 -11.47 -5.49 8.96
C ASN A 96 -11.47 -6.57 7.88
N GLU A 97 -11.22 -6.21 6.62
CA GLU A 97 -11.11 -7.18 5.51
C GLU A 97 -9.98 -8.17 5.74
N PHE A 98 -8.84 -7.67 6.22
CA PHE A 98 -7.69 -8.49 6.56
C PHE A 98 -8.01 -9.46 7.71
N ASN A 99 -8.70 -9.00 8.77
CA ASN A 99 -9.00 -9.81 9.95
C ASN A 99 -10.17 -10.81 9.72
N ASN A 100 -11.11 -10.51 8.82
CA ASN A 100 -12.33 -11.31 8.64
C ASN A 100 -12.21 -12.41 7.56
N ASN A 101 -11.25 -12.31 6.64
CA ASN A 101 -11.00 -13.36 5.67
C ASN A 101 -10.22 -14.52 6.31
N ARG A 102 -10.86 -15.68 6.44
CA ARG A 102 -10.36 -16.87 7.17
C ARG A 102 -9.12 -17.56 6.56
N ASN A 103 -8.63 -17.07 5.41
CA ASN A 103 -7.34 -17.47 4.86
C ASN A 103 -6.39 -16.31 5.12
N TYR A 104 -5.45 -16.53 6.03
CA TYR A 104 -4.58 -15.49 6.56
C TYR A 104 -3.71 -14.91 5.45
N ALA A 105 -3.99 -13.68 5.01
CA ALA A 105 -3.04 -12.94 4.22
C ALA A 105 -1.80 -12.72 5.09
N LYS A 106 -0.73 -13.49 4.89
CA LYS A 106 0.49 -13.35 5.70
C LYS A 106 1.24 -12.06 5.40
N ARG A 107 0.91 -11.45 4.25
CA ARG A 107 1.59 -10.28 3.70
C ARG A 107 0.59 -9.20 3.31
N LEU A 108 0.91 -7.97 3.67
CA LEU A 108 0.22 -6.77 3.22
C LEU A 108 1.23 -5.86 2.51
N ILE A 109 1.00 -5.61 1.23
CA ILE A 109 1.91 -4.86 0.38
C ILE A 109 1.22 -3.59 -0.10
N PHE A 110 1.79 -2.43 0.24
CA PHE A 110 1.44 -1.16 -0.37
C PHE A 110 2.29 -0.96 -1.62
N THR A 111 1.69 -0.50 -2.71
CA THR A 111 2.41 -0.28 -3.96
C THR A 111 1.87 0.93 -4.72
N GLY A 112 2.68 1.47 -5.63
CA GLY A 112 2.24 2.56 -6.49
C GLY A 112 3.37 3.13 -7.33
N HIS A 113 2.98 3.89 -8.35
CA HIS A 113 3.90 4.62 -9.22
C HIS A 113 3.95 6.11 -8.84
N SER A 114 5.12 6.73 -8.97
CA SER A 114 5.33 8.15 -8.72
C SER A 114 4.79 8.58 -7.35
N LEU A 115 3.89 9.56 -7.30
CA LEU A 115 3.20 10.02 -6.10
C LEU A 115 2.49 8.88 -5.34
N GLY A 116 1.94 7.90 -6.07
CA GLY A 116 1.30 6.74 -5.46
C GLY A 116 2.32 5.86 -4.72
N GLY A 117 3.54 5.75 -5.25
CA GLY A 117 4.64 5.05 -4.58
C GLY A 117 5.11 5.76 -3.30
N SER A 118 5.17 7.10 -3.34
CA SER A 118 5.48 7.89 -2.14
C SER A 118 4.44 7.72 -1.04
N ALA A 119 3.16 7.74 -1.43
CA ALA A 119 2.07 7.49 -0.51
C ALA A 119 2.13 6.04 0.04
N ALA A 120 2.47 5.04 -0.80
CA ALA A 120 2.63 3.65 -0.38
C ALA A 120 3.72 3.48 0.71
N HIS A 121 4.86 4.15 0.55
CA HIS A 121 5.91 4.15 1.57
C HIS A 121 5.40 4.73 2.89
N LEU A 122 4.73 5.90 2.86
CA LEU A 122 4.17 6.50 4.08
C LEU A 122 3.08 5.66 4.72
N CYS A 123 2.23 4.98 3.93
CA CYS A 123 1.29 4.01 4.45
C CYS A 123 2.05 2.95 5.25
N THR A 124 3.08 2.34 4.67
CA THR A 124 3.89 1.31 5.33
C THR A 124 4.54 1.82 6.62
N ILE A 125 5.11 3.04 6.63
CA ILE A 125 5.67 3.66 7.85
C ILE A 125 4.60 3.81 8.93
N PHE A 126 3.45 4.39 8.60
CA PHE A 126 2.35 4.56 9.55
C PHE A 126 1.81 3.23 10.05
N ASN A 127 1.90 2.19 9.22
CA ASN A 127 1.46 0.85 9.57
C ASN A 127 2.43 0.15 10.51
N LEU A 128 3.73 0.23 10.24
CA LEU A 128 4.77 -0.32 11.11
C LEU A 128 4.83 0.39 12.47
N ALA A 129 4.56 1.70 12.50
CA ALA A 129 4.64 2.50 13.72
C ALA A 129 3.45 2.31 14.68
N ASN A 130 2.27 1.90 14.19
CA ASN A 130 1.03 1.99 14.99
C ASN A 130 0.20 0.70 15.13
N LYS A 131 0.47 -0.42 14.43
CA LYS A 131 -0.68 -1.26 14.04
C LYS A 131 -1.04 -2.51 14.84
N SER A 132 -2.27 -2.39 15.36
CA SER A 132 -3.25 -3.36 15.85
C SER A 132 -3.82 -4.30 14.77
N TYR A 133 -2.98 -4.93 13.95
CA TYR A 133 -3.45 -6.09 13.18
C TYR A 133 -3.49 -7.31 14.10
N LYS A 134 -4.63 -7.99 14.18
CA LYS A 134 -4.79 -9.14 15.08
C LYS A 134 -3.78 -10.25 14.77
N GLU A 135 -3.53 -10.49 13.49
CA GLU A 135 -2.66 -11.56 12.99
C GLU A 135 -1.26 -11.07 12.57
N ASN A 136 -0.95 -9.78 12.81
CA ASN A 136 0.35 -9.16 12.57
C ASN A 136 1.03 -9.54 11.22
N PRO A 137 0.49 -9.10 10.06
CA PRO A 137 1.08 -9.41 8.76
C PRO A 137 2.48 -8.86 8.61
N THR A 138 3.27 -9.50 7.77
CA THR A 138 4.50 -8.88 7.27
C THR A 138 4.12 -7.78 6.28
N LEU A 139 4.54 -6.55 6.58
CA LEU A 139 4.25 -5.37 5.77
C LEU A 139 5.35 -5.13 4.74
N TYR A 140 5.01 -4.74 3.53
CA TYR A 140 6.00 -4.26 2.56
C TYR A 140 5.48 -3.05 1.81
N SER A 141 6.42 -2.26 1.31
CA SER A 141 6.17 -1.21 0.32
C SER A 141 7.01 -1.48 -0.92
N ILE A 142 6.38 -1.44 -2.09
CA ILE A 142 7.05 -1.52 -3.40
C ILE A 142 6.66 -0.28 -4.20
N ALA A 143 7.59 0.62 -4.45
CA ALA A 143 7.34 1.85 -5.17
C ALA A 143 8.10 1.92 -6.49
N PHE A 144 7.51 2.53 -7.51
CA PHE A 144 8.11 2.71 -8.84
C PHE A 144 8.23 4.21 -9.15
N GLY A 145 9.42 4.70 -9.49
CA GLY A 145 9.64 6.11 -9.85
C GLY A 145 9.20 7.10 -8.77
N SER A 146 9.23 6.70 -7.50
CA SER A 146 8.74 7.50 -6.39
C SER A 146 9.76 8.56 -5.97
N PRO A 147 9.35 9.84 -5.80
CA PRO A 147 10.20 10.83 -5.15
C PRO A 147 10.47 10.48 -3.68
N PHE A 148 11.46 11.17 -3.08
CA PHE A 148 11.77 11.06 -1.66
C PHE A 148 10.62 11.55 -0.79
N ILE A 149 10.36 10.86 0.32
CA ILE A 149 9.15 11.05 1.13
C ILE A 149 9.35 11.85 2.42
N GLY A 150 10.59 11.96 2.90
CA GLY A 150 10.89 12.56 4.20
C GLY A 150 12.37 12.88 4.38
N ASP A 151 12.68 13.43 5.54
CA ASP A 151 14.02 13.88 5.91
C ASP A 151 14.93 12.76 6.41
N ARG A 152 16.15 13.13 6.78
CA ARG A 152 17.13 12.20 7.34
C ARG A 152 16.64 11.53 8.62
N THR A 153 15.85 12.24 9.44
CA THR A 153 15.26 11.70 10.68
C THR A 153 14.39 10.49 10.39
N VAL A 154 13.60 10.53 9.31
CA VAL A 154 12.80 9.38 8.86
C VAL A 154 13.68 8.19 8.51
N ALA A 155 14.75 8.40 7.74
CA ALA A 155 15.67 7.32 7.37
C ALA A 155 16.34 6.70 8.61
N GLU A 156 16.81 7.53 9.54
CA GLU A 156 17.44 7.08 10.79
C GLU A 156 16.46 6.32 11.69
N ASP A 157 15.21 6.76 11.80
CA ASP A 157 14.17 6.06 12.57
C ASP A 157 13.87 4.67 11.99
N LEU A 158 13.78 4.54 10.66
CA LEU A 158 13.56 3.25 10.00
C LEU A 158 14.72 2.29 10.19
N ILE A 159 15.96 2.76 10.09
CA ILE A 159 17.15 1.93 10.34
C ILE A 159 17.18 1.51 11.82
N ARG A 160 16.97 2.44 12.75
CA ARG A 160 16.99 2.19 14.19
C ARG A 160 15.94 1.17 14.62
N LYS A 161 14.77 1.18 13.98
CA LYS A 161 13.68 0.21 14.22
C LYS A 161 13.85 -1.10 13.43
N ASN A 162 14.90 -1.22 12.63
CA ASN A 162 15.14 -2.36 11.72
C ASN A 162 13.98 -2.57 10.73
N PHE A 163 13.42 -1.48 10.22
CA PHE A 163 12.30 -1.46 9.27
C PHE A 163 12.73 -1.26 7.81
N ASN A 164 14.02 -1.03 7.56
CA ASN A 164 14.55 -0.75 6.21
C ASN A 164 14.29 -1.90 5.21
N ASN A 165 14.23 -3.15 5.65
CA ASN A 165 13.92 -4.32 4.81
C ASN A 165 12.44 -4.42 4.39
N HIS A 166 11.57 -3.53 4.85
CA HIS A 166 10.17 -3.47 4.43
C HIS A 166 9.96 -2.64 3.16
N PHE A 167 10.99 -1.97 2.63
CA PHE A 167 10.86 -1.00 1.54
C PHE A 167 11.70 -1.37 0.33
N LEU A 168 11.08 -1.34 -0.86
CA LEU A 168 11.73 -1.45 -2.15
C LEU A 168 11.32 -0.27 -3.03
N THR A 169 12.29 0.49 -3.54
CA THR A 169 12.06 1.55 -4.53
C THR A 169 12.77 1.17 -5.82
N ILE A 170 12.01 1.08 -6.91
CA ILE A 170 12.49 0.78 -8.25
C ILE A 170 12.50 2.09 -9.03
N ILE A 171 13.66 2.45 -9.57
CA ILE A 171 13.88 3.70 -10.30
C ILE A 171 14.50 3.32 -11.65
N ASN A 172 13.99 3.89 -12.74
CA ASN A 172 14.62 3.72 -14.04
C ASN A 172 15.88 4.60 -14.11
N GLN A 173 16.93 4.18 -14.80
CA GLN A 173 18.18 4.96 -14.88
C GLN A 173 18.01 6.35 -15.51
N SER A 174 16.89 6.56 -16.23
CA SER A 174 16.53 7.82 -16.87
C SER A 174 15.56 8.68 -16.06
N ASP A 175 15.11 8.21 -14.90
CA ASP A 175 14.30 8.97 -13.93
C ASP A 175 15.21 9.63 -12.88
#